data_AF-B8B8Y1-F1
#
_entry.id   AF-B8B8Y1-F1
#
_cell.length_a   1.000
_cell.length_b   1.000
_cell.length_c   1.000
_cell.angle_alpha   90.00
_cell.angle_beta   90.00
_cell.angle_gamma   90.00
#
_symmetry.space_group_name_H-M   'P 1'
#
loop_
_entity.id
_entity.type
_entity.pdbx_description
1 polymer ?
#
loop_
_entity_poly.entity_id
_entity_poly.type
_entity_poly.pdbx_seq_one_letter_code
_entity_poly.pdbx_strand_id
1 'polypeptide(L)'
;MHAPRKFKKAFMERLLLSLQVAGLTSKSMGLRERRDAIRLSSDVAMASARGRAAPWARALVARHAAERRNEPLLRRIMGGDVYERAVSSAGAAVARSRRIVRRSQRVACSSRRKRRSLAMAAASGGGCALAARRMVKGRLRLLRRLVPGGEALRGFSLLSETLDYVVCLKTQVELMHSLCKGSPAEAASAAGMKNQMLIYDPVLKTESGTTQ
;
A
#
# COMPACT_ATOMS: atom_id res chain seq x y z
N MET A 1 12.47 2.57 -12.77
CA MET A 1 12.10 3.22 -11.49
C MET A 1 12.04 2.15 -10.42
N HIS A 2 13.04 2.10 -9.54
CA HIS A 2 13.08 1.14 -8.42
C HIS A 2 12.95 1.91 -7.11
N ALA A 3 12.30 1.30 -6.11
CA ALA A 3 12.24 1.90 -4.80
C ALA A 3 13.63 1.90 -4.13
N PRO A 4 13.93 2.91 -3.29
CA PRO A 4 15.17 2.95 -2.53
C PRO A 4 15.37 1.69 -1.67
N ARG A 5 16.62 1.21 -1.54
CA ARG A 5 16.93 0.05 -0.67
C ARG A 5 16.43 0.23 0.76
N LYS A 6 16.54 1.46 1.29
CA LYS A 6 16.02 1.84 2.62
C LYS A 6 14.50 1.60 2.74
N PHE A 7 13.73 1.92 1.69
CA PHE A 7 12.30 1.64 1.66
C PHE A 7 12.02 0.14 1.63
N LYS A 8 12.71 -0.63 0.77
CA LYS A 8 12.54 -2.08 0.70
C LYS A 8 12.78 -2.76 2.06
N LYS A 9 13.87 -2.37 2.74
CA LYS A 9 14.22 -2.85 4.08
C LYS A 9 13.14 -2.51 5.11
N ALA A 10 12.78 -1.22 5.21
CA ALA A 10 11.76 -0.77 6.16
C ALA A 10 10.39 -1.42 5.90
N PHE A 11 10.01 -1.61 4.64
CA PHE A 11 8.79 -2.31 4.27
C PHE A 11 8.77 -3.75 4.77
N MET A 12 9.84 -4.49 4.52
CA MET A 12 9.94 -5.89 4.90
C MET A 12 9.94 -6.07 6.42
N GLU A 13 10.69 -5.24 7.15
CA GLU A 13 10.68 -5.23 8.62
C GLU A 13 9.27 -4.99 9.16
N ARG A 14 8.58 -3.96 8.66
CA ARG A 14 7.21 -3.64 9.10
C ARG A 14 6.22 -4.73 8.71
N LEU A 15 6.39 -5.34 7.54
CA LEU A 15 5.55 -6.44 7.07
C LEU A 15 5.67 -7.64 8.00
N LEU A 16 6.89 -8.13 8.24
CA LEU A 16 7.12 -9.30 9.11
C LEU A 16 6.59 -9.08 10.52
N LEU A 17 6.87 -7.91 11.11
CA LEU A 17 6.33 -7.53 12.41
C LEU A 17 4.80 -7.53 12.41
N SER A 18 4.18 -6.94 11.39
CA SER A 18 2.72 -6.88 11.30
C SER A 18 2.06 -8.25 11.10
N LEU A 19 2.72 -9.19 10.42
CA LEU A 19 2.21 -10.55 10.21
C LEU A 19 2.33 -11.40 11.49
N GLN A 20 3.44 -11.24 12.25
CA GLN A 20 3.60 -11.84 13.58
C GLN A 20 2.52 -11.34 14.55
N VAL A 21 2.31 -10.02 14.55
CA VAL A 21 1.28 -9.35 15.35
C VAL A 21 -0.14 -9.78 14.95
N ALA A 22 -0.38 -10.04 13.66
CA ALA A 22 -1.65 -10.57 13.18
C ALA A 22 -1.93 -12.01 13.64
N GLY A 23 -0.95 -12.69 14.23
CA GLY A 23 -1.11 -14.08 14.66
C GLY A 23 -1.27 -15.04 13.49
N LEU A 24 -0.73 -14.72 12.31
CA LEU A 24 -0.81 -15.60 11.13
C LEU A 24 -0.07 -16.93 11.29
N THR A 25 0.71 -17.07 12.37
CA THR A 25 1.33 -18.33 12.81
C THR A 25 0.39 -19.19 13.68
N SER A 26 -0.75 -18.65 14.12
CA SER A 26 -1.74 -19.34 14.95
C SER A 26 -2.73 -20.15 14.13
N LYS A 27 -3.09 -21.35 14.61
CA LYS A 27 -4.03 -22.26 13.93
C LYS A 27 -5.49 -21.75 13.88
N SER A 28 -5.84 -20.70 14.64
CA SER A 28 -7.25 -20.31 14.86
C SER A 28 -7.90 -19.41 13.79
N MET A 29 -7.18 -18.94 12.77
CA MET A 29 -7.75 -18.03 11.76
C MET A 29 -8.30 -18.76 10.53
N GLY A 30 -9.48 -18.36 10.06
CA GLY A 30 -10.05 -18.81 8.79
C GLY A 30 -9.31 -18.23 7.58
N LEU A 31 -9.44 -18.86 6.40
CA LEU A 31 -8.74 -18.43 5.17
C LEU A 31 -9.04 -16.97 4.77
N ARG A 32 -10.30 -16.55 4.90
CA ARG A 32 -10.73 -15.17 4.60
C ARG A 32 -10.07 -14.17 5.53
N GLU A 33 -9.96 -14.50 6.81
CA GLU A 33 -9.33 -13.64 7.82
C GLU A 33 -7.83 -13.55 7.60
N ARG A 34 -7.18 -14.67 7.25
CA ARG A 34 -5.75 -14.68 6.88
C ARG A 34 -5.49 -13.79 5.68
N ARG A 35 -6.30 -13.90 4.62
CA ARG A 35 -6.20 -13.04 3.43
C ARG A 35 -6.38 -11.56 3.79
N ASP A 36 -7.40 -11.24 4.56
CA ASP A 36 -7.70 -9.85 4.96
C ASP A 36 -6.58 -9.30 5.85
N ALA A 37 -6.02 -10.10 6.76
CA ALA A 37 -4.87 -9.75 7.59
C ALA A 37 -3.60 -9.53 6.75
N ILE A 38 -3.26 -10.43 5.81
CA ILE A 38 -2.12 -10.26 4.90
C ILE A 38 -2.24 -8.95 4.12
N ARG A 39 -3.42 -8.67 3.58
CA ARG A 39 -3.69 -7.43 2.83
C ARG A 39 -3.50 -6.20 3.72
N LEU A 40 -4.09 -6.20 4.90
CA LEU A 40 -4.00 -5.10 5.85
C LEU A 40 -2.55 -4.86 6.31
N SER A 41 -1.86 -5.93 6.74
CA SER A 41 -0.45 -5.93 7.12
C SER A 41 0.43 -5.36 6.02
N SER A 42 0.20 -5.77 4.77
CA SER A 42 0.94 -5.28 3.61
C SER A 42 0.70 -3.79 3.34
N ASP A 43 -0.56 -3.34 3.33
CA ASP A 43 -0.89 -1.93 3.09
C ASP A 43 -0.37 -1.01 4.22
N VAL A 44 -0.47 -1.45 5.47
CA VAL A 44 0.03 -0.70 6.64
C VAL A 44 1.56 -0.66 6.67
N ALA A 45 2.22 -1.76 6.35
CA ALA A 45 3.68 -1.81 6.24
C ALA A 45 4.18 -0.88 5.12
N MET A 46 3.51 -0.89 3.96
CA MET A 46 3.84 -0.02 2.82
C MET A 46 3.70 1.46 3.19
N ALA A 47 2.58 1.82 3.80
CA ALA A 47 2.33 3.18 4.24
C ALA A 47 3.32 3.63 5.33
N SER A 48 3.64 2.76 6.28
CA SER A 48 4.57 3.06 7.38
C SER A 48 6.01 3.22 6.88
N ALA A 49 6.45 2.37 5.95
CA ALA A 49 7.80 2.40 5.39
C ALA A 49 8.04 3.62 4.50
N ARG A 50 7.01 4.12 3.81
CA ARG A 50 7.13 5.35 3.01
C ARG A 50 7.21 6.61 3.88
N GLY A 51 6.57 6.58 5.04
CA GLY A 51 6.56 7.64 6.02
C GLY A 51 5.33 8.55 5.93
N ARG A 52 5.10 9.31 7.02
CA ARG A 52 3.91 10.14 7.25
C ARG A 52 3.71 11.29 6.25
N ALA A 53 4.75 11.63 5.49
CA ALA A 53 4.75 12.74 4.55
C ALA A 53 3.90 12.46 3.30
N ALA A 54 3.69 11.20 2.89
CA ALA A 54 2.96 10.86 1.67
C ALA A 54 1.43 10.91 1.90
N PRO A 55 0.68 11.83 1.25
CA PRO A 55 -0.78 11.84 1.22
C PRO A 55 -1.42 10.47 0.96
N TRP A 56 -0.93 9.73 -0.04
CA TRP A 56 -1.53 8.43 -0.36
C TRP A 56 -1.34 7.40 0.77
N ALA A 57 -0.20 7.42 1.46
CA ALA A 57 0.08 6.51 2.57
C ALA A 57 -0.88 6.75 3.75
N ARG A 58 -1.11 8.03 4.10
CA ARG A 58 -2.07 8.41 5.14
C ARG A 58 -3.50 8.04 4.75
N ALA A 59 -3.89 8.31 3.50
CA ALA A 59 -5.22 7.99 3.02
C ALA A 59 -5.47 6.47 2.99
N LEU A 60 -4.45 5.67 2.67
CA LEU A 60 -4.52 4.22 2.67
C LEU A 60 -4.77 3.67 4.09
N VAL A 61 -4.02 4.14 5.09
CA VAL A 61 -4.24 3.77 6.50
C VAL A 61 -5.61 4.25 7.00
N ALA A 62 -5.99 5.49 6.69
CA ALA A 62 -7.29 6.05 7.07
C ALA A 62 -8.47 5.25 6.51
N ARG A 63 -8.34 4.73 5.27
CA ARG A 63 -9.35 3.85 4.66
C ARG A 63 -9.51 2.55 5.45
N HIS A 64 -8.41 1.91 5.82
CA HIS A 64 -8.45 0.68 6.63
C HIS A 64 -8.98 0.94 8.04
N ALA A 65 -8.62 2.07 8.64
CA ALA A 65 -9.10 2.48 9.95
C ALA A 65 -10.60 2.83 9.98
N ALA A 66 -11.20 3.18 8.83
CA ALA A 66 -12.64 3.40 8.73
C ALA A 66 -13.44 2.09 8.81
N GLU A 67 -12.81 0.93 8.60
CA GLU A 67 -13.45 -0.37 8.71
C GLU A 67 -13.30 -0.92 10.14
N ARG A 68 -14.40 -0.95 10.91
CA ARG A 68 -14.39 -1.41 12.32
C ARG A 68 -13.77 -2.79 12.53
N ARG A 69 -13.93 -3.71 11.57
CA ARG A 69 -13.32 -5.05 11.62
C ARG A 69 -11.80 -5.04 11.68
N ASN A 70 -11.16 -3.98 11.17
CA ASN A 70 -9.70 -3.86 11.13
C ASN A 70 -9.14 -3.21 12.39
N GLU A 71 -9.99 -2.62 13.25
CA GLU A 71 -9.60 -1.94 14.47
C GLU A 71 -8.61 -2.74 15.34
N PRO A 72 -8.95 -3.95 15.83
CA PRO A 72 -8.10 -4.64 16.79
C PRO A 72 -6.73 -4.93 16.21
N LEU A 73 -6.68 -5.28 14.92
CA LEU A 73 -5.46 -5.57 14.21
C LEU A 73 -4.63 -4.31 13.94
N LEU A 74 -5.25 -3.20 13.55
CA LEU A 74 -4.56 -1.93 13.34
C LEU A 74 -3.98 -1.35 14.63
N ARG A 75 -4.74 -1.39 15.74
CA ARG A 75 -4.23 -0.97 17.06
C ARG A 75 -3.00 -1.78 17.45
N ARG A 76 -3.00 -3.08 17.16
CA ARG A 76 -1.87 -3.97 17.47
C ARG A 76 -0.66 -3.72 16.58
N ILE A 77 -0.87 -3.49 15.27
CA ILE A 77 0.23 -3.28 14.29
C ILE A 77 0.85 -1.88 14.42
N MET A 78 0.03 -0.83 14.55
CA MET A 78 0.50 0.56 14.48
C MET A 78 0.62 1.23 15.85
N GLY A 79 0.04 0.65 16.90
CA GLY A 79 -0.14 1.30 18.19
C GLY A 79 -1.45 2.09 18.26
N GLY A 80 -2.01 2.19 19.48
CA GLY A 80 -3.29 2.86 19.73
C GLY A 80 -3.28 4.34 19.34
N ASP A 81 -2.20 5.08 19.64
CA ASP A 81 -2.10 6.51 19.33
C ASP A 81 -2.05 6.79 17.81
N VAL A 82 -1.38 5.92 17.05
CA VAL A 82 -1.28 6.04 15.59
C VAL A 82 -2.63 5.72 14.94
N TYR A 83 -3.31 4.69 15.46
CA TYR A 83 -4.67 4.33 15.06
C TYR A 83 -5.66 5.47 15.31
N GLU A 84 -5.74 6.01 16.53
CA GLU A 84 -6.70 7.08 16.88
C GLU A 84 -6.49 8.34 16.02
N ARG A 85 -5.23 8.66 15.71
CA ARG A 85 -4.87 9.76 14.81
C ARG A 85 -5.32 9.50 13.37
N ALA A 86 -5.20 8.25 12.89
CA ALA A 86 -5.67 7.86 11.57
C ALA A 86 -7.21 7.95 11.47
N VAL A 87 -7.93 7.44 12.46
CA VAL A 87 -9.39 7.55 12.57
C VAL A 87 -9.83 9.02 12.61
N SER A 88 -9.18 9.84 13.43
CA SER A 88 -9.44 11.27 13.52
C SER A 88 -9.22 11.99 12.19
N SER A 89 -8.20 11.60 11.43
CA SER A 89 -7.91 12.18 10.11
C SER A 89 -8.97 11.80 9.07
N ALA A 90 -9.50 10.57 9.13
CA ALA A 90 -10.60 10.11 8.30
C ALA A 90 -11.89 10.89 8.61
N GLY A 91 -12.24 11.01 9.90
CA GLY A 91 -13.42 11.76 10.36
C GLY A 91 -13.33 13.26 10.06
N ALA A 92 -12.18 13.89 10.28
CA ALA A 92 -11.98 15.31 10.02
C ALA A 92 -12.00 15.65 8.52
N ALA A 93 -11.49 14.78 7.65
CA ALA A 93 -11.60 14.95 6.19
C ALA A 93 -13.08 14.89 5.74
N VAL A 94 -13.86 13.94 6.27
CA VAL A 94 -15.30 13.82 5.98
C VAL A 94 -16.08 15.03 6.50
N ALA A 95 -15.79 15.49 7.72
CA ALA A 95 -16.44 16.65 8.32
C ALA A 95 -16.12 17.96 7.59
N ARG A 96 -14.84 18.20 7.23
CA ARG A 96 -14.42 19.37 6.43
C ARG A 96 -15.03 19.34 5.03
N SER A 97 -15.08 18.17 4.39
CA SER A 97 -15.74 18.00 3.09
C SER A 97 -17.21 18.41 3.16
N ARG A 98 -17.97 17.96 4.17
CA ARG A 98 -19.38 18.36 4.36
C ARG A 98 -19.53 19.87 4.59
N ARG A 99 -18.64 20.50 5.36
CA ARG A 99 -18.68 21.95 5.62
C ARG A 99 -18.37 22.76 4.35
N ILE A 100 -17.41 22.34 3.54
CA ILE A 100 -17.07 22.97 2.25
C ILE A 100 -18.19 22.76 1.22
N VAL A 101 -18.78 21.56 1.14
CA VAL A 101 -19.93 21.29 0.26
C VAL A 101 -21.13 22.17 0.65
N ARG A 102 -21.44 22.29 1.95
CA ARG A 102 -22.51 23.19 2.43
C ARG A 102 -22.23 24.67 2.15
N ARG A 103 -20.98 25.13 2.29
CA ARG A 103 -20.58 26.51 1.96
C ARG A 103 -20.65 26.78 0.46
N SER A 104 -20.14 25.85 -0.36
CA SER A 104 -20.13 25.97 -1.81
C SER A 104 -21.51 25.86 -2.43
N GLN A 105 -22.42 25.04 -1.88
CA GLN A 105 -23.82 25.05 -2.27
C GLN A 105 -24.44 26.44 -2.06
N ARG A 106 -24.27 27.06 -0.89
CA ARG A 106 -24.79 28.43 -0.64
C ARG A 106 -24.26 29.45 -1.66
N VAL A 107 -22.97 29.40 -2.00
CA VAL A 107 -22.35 30.32 -2.98
C VAL A 107 -22.76 30.00 -4.42
N ALA A 108 -22.95 28.72 -4.77
CA ALA A 108 -23.37 28.29 -6.09
C ALA A 108 -24.84 28.64 -6.39
N CYS A 109 -25.73 28.58 -5.38
CA CYS A 109 -27.12 29.03 -5.52
C CYS A 109 -27.20 30.53 -5.84
N SER A 110 -26.34 31.34 -5.21
CA SER A 110 -26.26 32.79 -5.43
C SER A 110 -25.67 33.14 -6.81
N SER A 111 -24.57 32.49 -7.21
CA SER A 111 -23.92 32.79 -8.51
C SER A 111 -24.62 32.20 -9.73
N ARG A 112 -25.47 31.16 -9.59
CA ARG A 112 -26.24 30.57 -10.70
C ARG A 112 -27.23 31.56 -11.33
N ARG A 113 -27.79 32.50 -10.55
CA ARG A 113 -28.65 33.56 -11.11
C ARG A 113 -27.86 34.55 -11.99
N LYS A 114 -26.58 34.79 -11.69
CA LYS A 114 -25.76 35.79 -12.38
C LYS A 114 -24.94 35.25 -13.58
N ARG A 115 -24.69 33.94 -13.66
CA ARG A 115 -23.85 33.32 -14.71
C ARG A 115 -24.61 32.77 -15.92
N ARG A 116 -25.95 32.65 -15.85
CA ARG A 116 -26.76 32.24 -17.02
C ARG A 116 -26.74 33.26 -18.16
N SER A 117 -26.45 34.54 -17.88
CA SER A 117 -26.35 35.59 -18.89
C SER A 117 -25.01 35.62 -19.65
N LEU A 118 -23.91 35.15 -19.06
CA LEU A 118 -22.57 35.22 -19.66
C LEU A 118 -22.18 33.94 -20.42
N ALA A 119 -22.84 32.81 -20.13
CA ALA A 119 -22.52 31.51 -20.73
C ALA A 119 -22.96 31.40 -22.22
N MET A 120 -23.90 32.24 -22.67
CA MET A 120 -24.35 32.27 -24.05
C MET A 120 -23.37 33.00 -25.01
N ALA A 121 -22.42 33.77 -24.48
CA ALA A 121 -21.51 34.59 -25.30
C ALA A 121 -20.18 33.91 -25.68
N ALA A 122 -19.80 32.80 -25.01
CA ALA A 122 -18.46 32.21 -25.12
C ALA A 122 -18.37 30.92 -25.95
N ALA A 123 -19.43 30.57 -26.69
CA ALA A 123 -19.55 29.28 -27.36
C ALA A 123 -18.85 29.18 -28.73
N SER A 124 -18.15 30.22 -29.21
CA SER A 124 -17.76 30.36 -30.62
C SER A 124 -16.27 30.16 -30.97
N GLY A 125 -15.47 29.41 -30.20
CA GLY A 125 -14.08 29.16 -30.63
C GLY A 125 -13.35 28.00 -29.93
N GLY A 126 -13.02 26.96 -30.70
CA GLY A 126 -11.98 25.97 -30.32
C GLY A 126 -12.45 24.56 -29.91
N GLY A 127 -13.19 23.86 -30.77
CA GLY A 127 -13.71 22.51 -30.51
C GLY A 127 -12.65 21.46 -30.13
N CYS A 128 -11.50 21.43 -30.81
CA CYS A 128 -10.45 20.43 -30.58
C CYS A 128 -9.73 20.57 -29.23
N ALA A 129 -9.34 21.80 -28.83
CA ALA A 129 -8.69 22.04 -27.54
C ALA A 129 -9.64 21.74 -26.36
N LEU A 130 -10.93 22.03 -26.53
CA LEU A 130 -11.95 21.68 -25.54
C LEU A 130 -12.14 20.16 -25.43
N ALA A 131 -12.12 19.43 -26.53
CA ALA A 131 -12.18 17.97 -26.54
C ALA A 131 -10.97 17.34 -25.83
N ALA A 132 -9.75 17.78 -26.16
CA ALA A 132 -8.52 17.33 -25.50
C ALA A 132 -8.57 17.60 -23.98
N ARG A 133 -9.01 18.80 -23.57
CA ARG A 133 -9.19 19.13 -22.15
C ARG A 133 -10.23 18.24 -21.47
N ARG A 134 -11.33 17.89 -22.14
CA ARG A 134 -12.35 16.95 -21.62
C ARG A 134 -11.76 15.55 -21.42
N MET A 135 -10.96 15.05 -22.36
CA MET A 135 -10.29 13.76 -22.26
C MET A 135 -9.29 13.73 -21.10
N VAL A 136 -8.42 14.74 -20.99
CA VAL A 136 -7.46 14.86 -19.88
C VAL A 136 -8.20 14.94 -18.54
N LYS A 137 -9.28 15.73 -18.45
CA LYS A 137 -10.11 15.80 -17.24
C LYS A 137 -10.75 14.45 -16.90
N GLY A 138 -11.17 13.68 -17.90
CA GLY A 138 -11.66 12.31 -17.74
C GLY A 138 -10.60 11.39 -17.14
N ARG A 139 -9.41 11.35 -17.74
CA ARG A 139 -8.28 10.53 -17.25
C ARG A 139 -7.84 10.93 -15.85
N LEU A 140 -7.74 12.22 -15.55
CA LEU A 140 -7.42 12.70 -14.20
C LEU A 140 -8.48 12.29 -13.18
N ARG A 141 -9.78 12.28 -13.54
CA ARG A 141 -10.83 11.79 -12.62
C ARG A 141 -10.67 10.32 -12.30
N LEU A 142 -10.35 9.49 -13.29
CA LEU A 142 -10.07 8.07 -13.05
C LEU A 142 -8.85 7.89 -12.15
N LEU A 143 -7.76 8.62 -12.45
CA LEU A 143 -6.54 8.55 -11.67
C LEU A 143 -6.75 8.93 -10.19
N ARG A 144 -7.56 9.96 -9.92
CA ARG A 144 -7.91 10.36 -8.55
C ARG A 144 -8.60 9.26 -7.74
N ARG A 145 -9.37 8.38 -8.39
CA ARG A 145 -10.08 7.27 -7.74
C ARG A 145 -9.18 6.05 -7.49
N LEU A 146 -8.08 5.94 -8.24
CA LEU A 146 -7.14 4.82 -8.13
C LEU A 146 -6.07 5.07 -7.06
N VAL A 147 -5.59 6.31 -6.95
CA VAL A 147 -4.60 6.69 -5.95
C VAL A 147 -5.30 6.94 -4.62
N PRO A 148 -4.93 6.27 -3.51
CA PRO A 148 -5.49 6.56 -2.21
C PRO A 148 -5.41 8.06 -1.87
N GLY A 149 -6.54 8.69 -1.56
CA GLY A 149 -6.59 10.13 -1.25
C GLY A 149 -6.42 11.07 -2.46
N GLY A 150 -6.41 10.52 -3.68
CA GLY A 150 -6.26 11.28 -4.91
C GLY A 150 -7.37 12.29 -5.16
N GLU A 151 -8.54 12.13 -4.56
CA GLU A 151 -9.67 13.06 -4.67
C GLU A 151 -9.34 14.47 -4.18
N ALA A 152 -8.44 14.59 -3.21
CA ALA A 152 -7.98 15.87 -2.68
C ALA A 152 -6.85 16.52 -3.50
N LEU A 153 -6.25 15.79 -4.45
CA LEU A 153 -5.04 16.20 -5.19
C LEU A 153 -5.36 16.88 -6.53
N ARG A 154 -4.48 17.81 -6.94
CA ARG A 154 -4.61 18.58 -8.18
C ARG A 154 -3.30 18.71 -8.95
N GLY A 155 -3.40 18.74 -10.28
CA GLY A 155 -2.26 18.98 -11.17
C GLY A 155 -1.09 18.03 -10.91
N PHE A 156 0.11 18.60 -10.81
CA PHE A 156 1.36 17.85 -10.62
C PHE A 156 1.42 17.06 -9.31
N SER A 157 0.77 17.51 -8.23
CA SER A 157 0.72 16.76 -6.96
C SER A 157 0.05 15.39 -7.12
N LEU A 158 -0.96 15.27 -8.00
CA LEU A 158 -1.58 13.98 -8.28
C LEU A 158 -0.60 13.05 -9.02
N LEU A 159 0.17 13.60 -9.95
CA LEU A 159 1.12 12.82 -10.75
C LEU A 159 2.32 12.36 -9.91
N SER A 160 2.87 13.22 -9.06
CA SER A 160 3.97 12.87 -8.15
C SER A 160 3.57 11.77 -7.17
N GLU A 161 2.37 11.88 -6.57
CA GLU A 161 1.84 10.85 -5.65
C GLU A 161 1.53 9.55 -6.39
N THR A 162 1.06 9.63 -7.65
CA THR A 162 0.84 8.44 -8.48
C THR A 162 2.15 7.70 -8.75
N LEU A 163 3.19 8.43 -9.16
CA LEU A 163 4.50 7.85 -9.46
C LEU A 163 5.07 7.16 -8.22
N ASP A 164 5.01 7.84 -7.09
CA ASP A 164 5.47 7.31 -5.81
C ASP A 164 4.69 6.05 -5.40
N TYR A 165 3.36 6.07 -5.52
CA TYR A 165 2.52 4.93 -5.21
C TYR A 165 2.80 3.73 -6.13
N VAL A 166 2.98 3.94 -7.43
CA VAL A 166 3.32 2.87 -8.39
C VAL A 166 4.67 2.23 -8.05
N VAL A 167 5.67 3.02 -7.66
CA VAL A 167 6.97 2.50 -7.22
C VAL A 167 6.83 1.63 -5.96
N CYS A 168 5.99 2.06 -5.01
CA CYS A 168 5.70 1.30 -3.81
C CYS A 168 4.93 0.00 -4.11
N LEU A 169 3.92 0.03 -4.98
CA LEU A 169 3.16 -1.14 -5.42
C LEU A 169 4.04 -2.20 -6.10
N LYS A 170 4.91 -1.77 -7.04
CA LYS A 170 5.84 -2.69 -7.70
C LYS A 170 6.74 -3.39 -6.67
N THR A 171 7.25 -2.62 -5.72
CA THR A 171 8.11 -3.14 -4.65
C THR A 171 7.36 -4.07 -3.71
N GLN A 172 6.11 -3.76 -3.37
CA GLN A 172 5.23 -4.61 -2.56
C GLN A 172 5.07 -5.99 -3.21
N VAL A 173 4.75 -6.02 -4.51
CA VAL A 173 4.60 -7.27 -5.27
C VAL A 173 5.92 -8.04 -5.35
N GLU A 174 7.02 -7.36 -5.67
CA GLU A 174 8.37 -7.97 -5.72
C GLU A 174 8.72 -8.68 -4.40
N LEU A 175 8.55 -7.98 -3.27
CA LEU A 175 8.94 -8.50 -1.96
C LEU A 175 8.01 -9.61 -1.49
N MET A 176 6.68 -9.46 -1.65
CA MET A 176 5.75 -10.53 -1.29
C MET A 176 5.97 -11.79 -2.12
N HIS A 177 6.28 -11.65 -3.41
CA HIS A 177 6.58 -12.78 -4.28
C HIS A 177 7.89 -13.49 -3.89
N SER A 178 8.91 -12.75 -3.44
CA SER A 178 10.14 -13.35 -2.90
C SER A 178 9.90 -14.18 -1.64
N LEU A 179 8.92 -13.81 -0.80
CA LEU A 179 8.54 -14.60 0.37
C LEU A 179 7.84 -15.90 -0.04
N CYS A 180 6.99 -15.86 -1.06
CA CYS A 180 6.28 -17.05 -1.56
C CYS A 180 7.21 -18.05 -2.27
N LYS A 181 8.25 -17.57 -2.96
CA LYS A 181 9.19 -18.44 -3.69
C LYS A 181 10.23 -19.12 -2.79
N GLY A 182 10.30 -18.73 -1.52
CA GLY A 182 11.47 -19.01 -0.69
C GLY A 182 12.66 -18.21 -1.21
N SER A 183 13.54 -17.78 -0.30
CA SER A 183 14.80 -17.15 -0.72
C SER A 183 15.57 -18.11 -1.64
N PRO A 184 15.87 -17.76 -2.91
CA PRO A 184 16.76 -18.58 -3.74
C PRO A 184 18.17 -18.68 -3.13
N ALA A 185 18.54 -17.80 -2.20
CA ALA A 185 19.81 -17.89 -1.48
C ALA A 185 19.83 -19.03 -0.45
N GLU A 186 18.68 -19.49 0.03
CA GLU A 186 18.59 -20.62 0.98
C GLU A 186 18.46 -21.96 0.24
N ALA A 187 17.77 -21.97 -0.91
CA ALA A 187 17.72 -23.14 -1.79
C ALA A 187 19.08 -23.45 -2.46
N ALA A 188 19.87 -22.44 -2.82
CA ALA A 188 21.22 -22.62 -3.35
C ALA A 188 22.21 -23.09 -2.28
N SER A 189 22.09 -22.61 -1.04
CA SER A 189 22.91 -23.06 0.10
C SER A 189 22.57 -24.51 0.52
N ALA A 190 21.28 -24.86 0.53
CA ALA A 190 20.83 -26.23 0.82
C ALA A 190 21.16 -27.24 -0.29
N ALA A 191 21.29 -26.78 -1.54
CA ALA A 191 21.79 -27.61 -2.66
C ALA A 191 23.33 -27.79 -2.61
N GLY A 192 24.06 -26.77 -2.15
CA GLY A 192 25.52 -26.84 -1.97
C GLY A 192 25.97 -27.80 -0.88
N MET A 193 25.23 -27.90 0.24
CA MET A 193 25.58 -28.82 1.34
C MET A 193 25.37 -30.30 1.02
N LYS A 194 24.45 -30.65 0.09
CA LYS A 194 24.21 -32.05 -0.29
C LYS A 194 25.31 -32.63 -1.20
N ASN A 195 26.05 -31.77 -1.92
CA ASN A 195 27.14 -32.19 -2.80
C ASN A 195 28.48 -32.40 -2.07
N GLN A 196 28.60 -32.00 -0.79
CA GLN A 196 29.80 -32.24 0.00
C GLN A 196 29.70 -33.50 0.87
N MET A 197 28.50 -34.08 1.06
CA MET A 197 28.27 -35.26 1.90
C MET A 197 28.24 -36.59 1.10
N LEU A 198 28.50 -36.55 -0.21
CA LEU A 198 28.67 -37.74 -1.05
C LEU A 198 30.14 -38.03 -1.39
N ILE A 199 31.09 -37.33 -0.76
CA ILE A 199 32.53 -37.60 -0.89
C ILE A 199 33.11 -37.82 0.51
N TYR A 200 32.67 -38.87 1.19
CA TYR A 200 33.41 -39.52 2.27
C TYR A 200 32.82 -40.93 2.44
N ASP A 201 33.31 -41.86 1.62
CA ASP A 201 33.22 -43.30 1.91
C ASP A 201 34.21 -43.61 3.05
N PRO A 202 33.77 -44.08 4.22
CA PRO A 202 34.69 -44.66 5.19
C PRO A 202 34.97 -46.10 4.75
N VAL A 203 36.15 -46.32 4.16
CA VAL A 203 36.71 -47.68 4.06
C VAL A 203 36.97 -48.17 5.48
N LEU A 204 36.02 -48.96 5.98
CA LEU A 204 36.19 -49.84 7.12
C LEU A 204 37.21 -50.92 6.75
N LYS A 205 38.33 -50.97 7.47
CA LYS A 205 39.08 -52.22 7.68
C LYS A 205 39.66 -52.22 9.09
N THR A 206 38.83 -52.65 10.02
CA THR A 206 39.24 -53.17 11.33
C THR A 206 39.23 -54.69 11.23
N GLU A 207 40.41 -55.31 11.14
CA GLU A 207 40.59 -56.70 11.55
C GLU A 207 41.84 -56.76 12.42
N SER A 208 41.62 -56.60 13.72
CA SER A 208 42.51 -57.01 14.78
C SER A 208 42.23 -58.48 15.10
N GLY A 209 43.13 -59.38 14.71
CA GLY A 209 43.13 -60.78 15.15
C GLY A 209 44.27 -60.99 16.16
N THR A 210 43.90 -61.22 17.43
CA THR A 210 44.81 -61.71 18.49
C THR A 210 44.09 -62.76 19.32
N THR A 211 44.84 -63.76 19.78
CA THR A 211 44.54 -64.94 20.62
C THR A 211 44.08 -66.19 19.83
N GLN A 212 44.73 -67.36 19.93
CA GLN A 212 45.67 -67.92 20.92
C GLN A 212 46.82 -68.68 20.25
#